data_AF-A0A1Y1X5U3-F1
#
_entry.id   AF-A0A1Y1X5U3-F1
#
_cell.length_a   1.000
_cell.length_b   1.000
_cell.length_c   1.000
_cell.angle_alpha   90.00
_cell.angle_beta   90.00
_cell.angle_gamma   90.00
#
_symmetry.space_group_name_H-M   'P 1'
#
loop_
_entity.id
_entity.type
_entity.pdbx_description
1 polymer ?
#
loop_
_entity_poly.entity_id
_entity_poly.type
_entity_poly.pdbx_seq_one_letter_code
_entity_poly.pdbx_strand_id
1 'polypeptide(L)'
;MSEKEKKSINDLESFEIKLWDKDLMSSSRGLWAIQLETMLKKNYTLQMRFWKTALVLSVITPFLAMVLLEFIIHLNDSLGKKVLHPEKYLLNGIDNCYGPVSDKNLCINLMFTNCIDKNNCTRDPTVDEIISNFVENNNKRMNLDWETNPNKWDNWEDDKLNYDIKERHDIIHVPNSDFIYNYVLNHQNKTNFGLVFDIKKDNDITNYRYQVWFNSTANYN
;
A
#
# COMPACT_ATOMS: atom_id res chain seq x y z
N MET A 1 -30.16 48.54 47.44
CA MET A 1 -30.82 47.28 47.06
C MET A 1 -31.80 47.63 45.93
N SER A 2 -31.33 47.51 44.69
CA SER A 2 -31.89 48.18 43.50
C SER A 2 -32.60 47.15 42.61
N GLU A 3 -33.75 47.50 42.04
CA GLU A 3 -34.67 46.68 41.23
C GLU A 3 -34.04 45.85 40.10
N LYS A 4 -32.77 46.09 39.75
CA LYS A 4 -32.04 45.31 38.74
C LYS A 4 -31.76 43.86 39.17
N GLU A 5 -31.64 43.58 40.45
CA GLU A 5 -31.28 42.23 40.94
C GLU A 5 -32.49 41.27 40.99
N LYS A 6 -33.71 41.80 41.14
CA LYS A 6 -34.94 41.00 41.06
C LYS A 6 -35.28 40.54 39.63
N LYS A 7 -34.80 41.27 38.61
CA LYS A 7 -35.12 40.96 37.21
C LYS A 7 -34.30 39.79 36.66
N SER A 8 -33.08 39.58 37.16
CA SER A 8 -32.20 38.48 36.69
C SER A 8 -32.55 37.10 37.27
N ILE A 9 -33.27 37.05 38.40
CA ILE A 9 -33.66 35.78 39.04
C ILE A 9 -34.93 35.22 38.38
N ASN A 10 -35.87 36.08 37.98
CA ASN A 10 -37.11 35.66 37.31
C ASN A 10 -36.87 35.03 35.93
N ASP A 11 -35.80 35.40 35.21
CA ASP A 11 -35.50 34.84 33.87
C ASP A 11 -34.86 33.44 33.94
N LEU A 12 -34.37 33.01 35.10
CA LEU A 12 -33.84 31.64 35.29
C LEU A 12 -34.96 30.66 35.70
N GLU A 13 -35.90 31.11 36.53
CA GLU A 13 -37.05 30.30 36.94
C GLU A 13 -38.18 30.26 35.90
N SER A 14 -38.32 31.27 35.03
CA SER A 14 -39.37 31.28 34.00
C SER A 14 -39.12 30.33 32.84
N PHE A 15 -37.90 29.80 32.70
CA PHE A 15 -37.53 28.90 31.61
C PHE A 15 -37.65 27.41 31.95
N GLU A 16 -37.83 27.05 33.22
CA GLU A 16 -37.90 25.65 33.65
C GLU A 16 -39.32 25.06 33.65
N ILE A 17 -40.35 25.88 33.37
CA ILE A 17 -41.75 25.42 33.38
C ILE A 17 -42.49 25.87 32.10
N LYS A 18 -42.13 25.30 30.96
CA LYS A 18 -43.02 25.21 29.78
C LYS A 18 -42.96 23.87 29.05
N LEU A 19 -42.47 22.81 29.71
CA LEU A 19 -42.47 21.47 29.13
C LEU A 19 -43.87 20.79 29.13
N TRP A 20 -44.82 21.32 29.91
CA TRP A 20 -46.12 20.70 30.20
C TRP A 20 -47.31 21.66 30.01
N ASP A 21 -47.13 22.73 29.25
CA ASP A 21 -48.19 23.69 28.98
C ASP A 21 -49.26 23.02 28.10
N LYS A 22 -50.46 22.79 28.67
CA LYS A 22 -51.54 22.00 28.04
C LYS A 22 -52.00 22.59 26.70
N ASP A 23 -51.78 23.89 26.49
CA ASP A 23 -52.16 24.61 25.27
C ASP A 23 -51.25 24.28 24.07
N LEU A 24 -50.03 23.77 24.30
CA LEU A 24 -49.12 23.33 23.22
C LEU A 24 -49.41 21.90 22.75
N MET A 25 -50.19 21.12 23.51
CA MET A 25 -50.60 19.75 23.15
C MET A 25 -51.71 19.69 22.09
N SER A 26 -52.38 20.81 21.78
CA SER A 26 -53.45 20.85 20.77
C SER A 26 -52.98 21.24 19.37
N SER A 27 -51.68 21.50 19.17
CA SER A 27 -51.14 21.91 17.87
C SER A 27 -50.75 20.70 17.01
N SER A 28 -50.97 20.78 15.69
CA SER A 28 -50.75 19.69 14.72
C SER A 28 -49.29 19.25 14.52
N ARG A 29 -48.33 19.89 15.23
CA ARG A 29 -46.92 19.52 15.22
C ARG A 29 -46.65 18.70 16.48
N GLY A 30 -46.28 17.43 16.31
CA GLY A 30 -46.07 16.50 17.41
C GLY A 30 -45.11 17.07 18.47
N LEU A 31 -45.37 16.72 19.75
CA LEU A 31 -44.60 17.15 20.93
C LEU A 31 -43.07 17.12 20.74
N TRP A 32 -42.56 16.12 20.02
CA TRP A 32 -41.14 15.98 19.67
C TRP A 32 -40.57 17.16 18.86
N ALA A 33 -41.33 17.71 17.92
CA ALA A 33 -40.87 18.85 17.11
C ALA A 33 -40.74 20.13 17.96
N ILE A 34 -41.69 20.34 18.89
CA ILE A 34 -41.67 21.47 19.82
C ILE A 34 -40.51 21.34 20.82
N GLN A 35 -40.27 20.13 21.33
CA GLN A 35 -39.13 19.83 22.20
C GLN A 35 -37.79 20.00 21.50
N LEU A 36 -37.67 19.57 20.24
CA LEU A 36 -36.46 19.77 19.45
C LEU A 36 -36.21 21.26 19.16
N GLU A 37 -37.25 22.00 18.79
CA GLU A 37 -37.14 23.44 18.50
C GLU A 37 -36.71 24.23 19.74
N THR A 38 -37.26 23.90 20.92
CA THR A 38 -36.89 24.55 22.18
C THR A 38 -35.46 24.21 22.59
N MET A 39 -35.03 22.96 22.44
CA MET A 39 -33.64 22.54 22.67
C MET A 39 -32.66 23.22 21.70
N LEU A 40 -33.02 23.33 20.41
CA LEU A 40 -32.21 24.03 19.40
C LEU A 40 -32.09 25.52 19.70
N LYS A 41 -33.19 26.19 20.06
CA LYS A 41 -33.18 27.60 20.48
C LYS A 41 -32.29 27.83 21.69
N LYS A 42 -32.33 26.92 22.68
CA LYS A 42 -31.46 26.99 23.87
C LYS A 42 -29.99 26.83 23.49
N ASN A 43 -29.65 25.83 22.68
CA ASN A 43 -28.29 25.58 22.25
C ASN A 43 -27.74 26.73 21.40
N TYR A 44 -28.55 27.27 20.49
CA TYR A 44 -28.21 28.45 19.70
C TYR A 44 -27.97 29.68 20.58
N THR A 45 -28.82 29.93 21.57
CA THR A 45 -28.66 31.07 22.50
C THR A 45 -27.38 30.93 23.33
N LEU A 46 -27.05 29.71 23.77
CA LEU A 46 -25.81 29.41 24.47
C LEU A 46 -24.58 29.62 23.57
N GLN A 47 -24.63 29.15 22.32
CA GLN A 47 -23.57 29.37 21.34
C GLN A 47 -23.36 30.86 21.02
N MET A 48 -24.45 31.63 20.91
CA MET A 48 -24.39 33.10 20.72
C MET A 48 -23.79 33.81 21.93
N ARG A 49 -24.10 33.37 23.16
CA ARG A 49 -23.52 33.94 24.38
C ARG A 49 -22.02 33.67 24.47
N PHE A 50 -21.57 32.49 24.05
CA PHE A 50 -20.17 32.09 24.00
C PHE A 50 -19.56 32.14 22.59
N TRP A 51 -19.99 33.11 21.78
CA TRP A 51 -19.61 33.21 20.37
C TRP A 51 -18.09 33.28 20.16
N LYS A 52 -17.34 33.91 21.07
CA LYS A 52 -15.87 33.99 21.01
C LYS A 52 -15.23 32.60 21.07
N THR A 53 -15.66 31.77 22.01
CA THR A 53 -15.13 30.40 22.18
C THR A 53 -15.53 29.52 21.00
N ALA A 54 -16.79 29.65 20.54
CA ALA A 54 -17.29 28.91 19.38
C ALA A 54 -16.52 29.29 18.09
N LEU A 55 -16.20 30.56 17.89
CA LEU A 55 -15.43 31.05 16.75
C LEU A 55 -13.98 30.56 16.81
N VAL A 56 -13.35 30.58 17.99
CA VAL A 56 -12.00 30.07 18.17
C VAL A 56 -11.92 28.60 17.80
N LEU A 57 -12.81 27.77 18.37
CA LEU A 57 -12.78 26.32 18.16
C LEU A 57 -13.19 25.90 16.74
N SER A 58 -14.20 26.54 16.16
CA SER A 58 -14.76 26.09 14.87
C SER A 58 -14.07 26.70 13.66
N VAL A 59 -13.46 27.89 13.79
CA VAL A 59 -12.85 28.61 12.65
C VAL A 59 -11.36 28.78 12.84
N ILE A 60 -10.93 29.37 13.96
CA ILE A 60 -9.52 29.78 14.13
C ILE A 60 -8.61 28.56 14.31
N THR A 61 -8.99 27.60 15.15
CA THR A 61 -8.20 26.39 15.40
C THR A 61 -7.95 25.56 14.13
N PRO A 62 -8.97 25.17 13.34
CA PRO A 62 -8.71 24.41 12.11
C PRO A 62 -7.95 25.23 11.07
N PHE A 63 -8.17 26.55 10.99
CA PHE A 63 -7.39 27.42 10.11
C PHE A 63 -5.90 27.45 10.49
N LEU A 64 -5.58 27.64 11.78
CA LEU A 64 -4.20 27.58 12.27
C LEU A 64 -3.56 26.22 12.02
N ALA A 65 -4.29 25.13 12.18
CA ALA A 65 -3.79 23.79 11.88
C ALA A 65 -3.48 23.60 10.39
N MET A 66 -4.32 24.11 9.49
CA MET A 66 -4.05 24.08 8.04
C MET A 66 -2.80 24.89 7.68
N VAL A 67 -2.66 26.10 8.20
CA VAL A 67 -1.48 26.95 7.96
C VAL A 67 -0.21 26.29 8.50
N LEU A 68 -0.28 25.68 9.67
CA LEU A 68 0.85 24.93 10.25
C LEU A 68 1.24 23.74 9.36
N LEU A 69 0.26 22.99 8.86
CA LEU A 69 0.50 21.85 7.97
C LEU A 69 1.19 22.30 6.67
N GLU A 70 0.69 23.37 6.06
CA GLU A 70 1.27 23.95 4.85
C GLU A 70 2.69 24.43 5.10
N PHE A 71 2.95 25.06 6.25
CA PHE A 71 4.30 25.45 6.66
C PHE A 71 5.23 24.24 6.83
N ILE A 72 4.77 23.15 7.45
CA ILE A 72 5.54 21.91 7.58
C ILE A 72 5.83 21.29 6.21
N ILE A 73 4.85 21.27 5.31
CA ILE A 73 5.03 20.78 3.92
C ILE A 73 6.06 21.64 3.19
N HIS A 74 6.01 22.97 3.36
CA HIS A 74 6.95 23.90 2.74
C HIS A 74 8.38 23.75 3.27
N LEU A 75 8.54 23.52 4.59
CA LEU A 75 9.85 23.20 5.17
C LEU A 75 10.38 21.85 4.68
N ASN A 76 9.49 20.92 4.36
CA ASN A 76 9.81 19.57 3.93
C ASN A 76 9.65 19.41 2.41
N ASP A 77 10.28 20.32 1.63
CA ASP A 77 10.34 20.34 0.15
C ASP A 77 10.86 19.03 -0.49
N SER A 78 11.14 18.01 0.34
CA SER A 78 11.43 16.62 -0.04
C SER A 78 10.21 15.73 -0.26
N LEU A 79 8.97 16.22 -0.08
CA LEU A 79 7.78 15.47 -0.51
C LEU A 79 7.76 15.42 -2.04
N GLY A 80 8.37 14.36 -2.56
CA GLY A 80 8.86 14.19 -3.92
C GLY A 80 8.05 14.89 -5.00
N LYS A 81 8.75 15.75 -5.77
CA LYS A 81 8.23 16.31 -7.00
C LYS A 81 7.80 15.16 -7.91
N LYS A 82 6.53 15.15 -8.33
CA LYS A 82 6.00 14.18 -9.29
C LYS A 82 6.77 14.32 -10.60
N VAL A 83 7.72 13.42 -10.84
CA VAL A 83 8.41 13.32 -12.11
C VAL A 83 7.47 12.60 -13.07
N LEU A 84 6.74 13.37 -13.89
CA LEU A 84 5.77 12.84 -14.86
C LEU A 84 6.43 11.88 -15.86
N HIS A 85 7.71 12.10 -16.18
CA HIS A 85 8.53 11.23 -17.01
C HIS A 85 9.96 11.18 -16.45
N PRO A 86 10.33 10.15 -15.67
CA PRO A 86 11.70 10.02 -15.19
C PRO A 86 12.66 9.90 -16.38
N GLU A 87 13.80 10.60 -16.28
CA GLU A 87 14.87 10.45 -17.25
C GLU A 87 15.36 9.00 -17.26
N LYS A 88 15.77 8.52 -18.44
CA LYS A 88 16.31 7.17 -18.58
C LYS A 88 17.62 7.11 -17.81
N TYR A 89 17.63 6.36 -16.72
CA TYR A 89 18.85 6.04 -15.99
C TYR A 89 19.39 4.69 -16.46
N LEU A 90 20.71 4.54 -16.44
CA LEU A 90 21.35 3.25 -16.69
C LEU A 90 21.04 2.33 -15.51
N LEU A 91 20.24 1.30 -15.77
CA LEU A 91 20.02 0.22 -14.83
C LEU A 91 21.31 -0.62 -14.77
N ASN A 92 21.85 -0.81 -13.56
CA ASN A 92 22.87 -1.81 -13.34
C ASN A 92 22.33 -3.20 -13.73
N GLY A 93 23.20 -4.04 -14.29
CA GLY A 93 22.85 -5.42 -14.56
C GLY A 93 22.97 -6.29 -13.30
N ILE A 94 22.57 -7.54 -13.46
CA ILE A 94 22.66 -8.59 -12.46
C ILE A 94 23.90 -9.43 -12.78
N ASP A 95 24.84 -9.50 -11.84
CA ASP A 95 26.01 -10.37 -11.92
C ASP A 95 25.65 -11.85 -11.73
N ASN A 96 26.58 -12.73 -12.09
CA ASN A 96 26.48 -14.15 -11.77
C ASN A 96 26.34 -14.38 -10.26
N CYS A 97 25.48 -15.34 -9.92
CA CYS A 97 25.33 -15.84 -8.58
C CYS A 97 26.62 -16.52 -8.11
N TYR A 98 26.79 -16.54 -6.80
CA TYR A 98 27.83 -17.30 -6.12
C TYR A 98 27.16 -18.22 -5.10
N GLY A 99 27.46 -19.51 -5.21
CA GLY A 99 27.00 -20.52 -4.27
C GLY A 99 27.65 -20.38 -2.89
N PRO A 100 27.37 -21.33 -1.97
CA PRO A 100 27.96 -21.37 -0.64
C PRO A 100 29.50 -21.43 -0.68
N VAL A 101 30.14 -21.08 0.43
CA VAL A 101 31.61 -20.95 0.54
C VAL A 101 32.37 -22.19 0.08
N SER A 102 31.79 -23.38 0.26
CA SER A 102 32.38 -24.65 -0.20
C SER A 102 32.36 -24.80 -1.72
N ASP A 103 31.32 -24.30 -2.40
CA ASP A 103 31.01 -24.61 -3.79
C ASP A 103 30.43 -23.39 -4.52
N LYS A 104 31.31 -22.43 -4.84
CA LYS A 104 30.94 -21.13 -5.44
C LYS A 104 30.17 -21.23 -6.76
N ASN A 105 30.34 -22.33 -7.50
CA ASN A 105 29.70 -22.54 -8.80
C ASN A 105 28.31 -23.20 -8.71
N LEU A 106 27.86 -23.59 -7.52
CA LEU A 106 26.56 -24.25 -7.33
C LEU A 106 25.51 -23.20 -6.96
N CYS A 107 24.96 -22.54 -7.97
CA CYS A 107 23.91 -21.56 -7.75
C CYS A 107 22.97 -21.40 -8.96
N ILE A 108 21.84 -20.77 -8.69
CA ILE A 108 20.78 -20.48 -9.65
C ILE A 108 20.67 -18.97 -9.70
N ASN A 109 20.95 -18.42 -10.88
CA ASN A 109 20.89 -16.98 -11.13
C ASN A 109 19.45 -16.48 -11.00
N LEU A 110 18.51 -17.12 -11.69
CA LEU A 110 17.12 -16.69 -11.74
C LEU A 110 16.15 -17.87 -11.79
N MET A 111 15.22 -17.91 -10.84
CA MET A 111 14.03 -18.74 -10.92
C MET A 111 12.84 -17.88 -11.33
N PHE A 112 11.98 -18.38 -12.21
CA PHE A 112 10.75 -17.67 -12.53
C PHE A 112 9.55 -18.59 -12.73
N THR A 113 8.37 -18.04 -12.48
CA THR A 113 7.10 -18.72 -12.67
C THR A 113 6.01 -17.70 -12.99
N ASN A 114 5.00 -18.13 -13.74
CA ASN A 114 3.77 -17.38 -13.97
C ASN A 114 2.59 -17.95 -13.14
N CYS A 115 2.86 -18.86 -12.21
CA CYS A 115 1.86 -19.49 -11.37
C CYS A 115 1.99 -18.98 -9.92
N ILE A 116 0.91 -18.40 -9.41
CA ILE A 116 0.87 -17.84 -8.06
C ILE A 116 0.35 -18.91 -7.09
N ASP A 117 0.96 -18.93 -5.90
CA ASP A 117 0.69 -19.82 -4.78
C ASP A 117 0.92 -21.29 -5.16
N LYS A 118 -0.08 -22.16 -4.94
CA LYS A 118 -0.04 -23.60 -5.25
C LYS A 118 -0.70 -23.95 -6.58
N ASN A 119 -1.06 -22.95 -7.37
CA ASN A 119 -1.73 -23.20 -8.64
C ASN A 119 -0.73 -23.78 -9.63
N ASN A 120 -1.15 -24.78 -10.39
CA ASN A 120 -0.38 -25.32 -11.50
C ASN A 120 -0.90 -24.67 -12.79
N CYS A 121 -0.21 -23.64 -13.27
CA CYS A 121 -0.59 -22.96 -14.51
C CYS A 121 0.33 -23.39 -15.65
N THR A 122 -0.20 -23.30 -16.87
CA THR A 122 0.62 -23.49 -18.07
C THR A 122 1.57 -22.30 -18.22
N ARG A 123 2.85 -22.59 -18.50
CA ARG A 123 3.87 -21.59 -18.84
C ARG A 123 3.37 -20.65 -19.95
N ASP A 124 3.40 -19.34 -19.69
CA ASP A 124 2.94 -18.33 -20.66
C ASP A 124 4.11 -17.88 -21.57
N PRO A 125 4.01 -18.04 -22.90
CA PRO A 125 5.06 -17.63 -23.84
C PRO A 125 5.41 -16.14 -23.78
N THR A 126 4.47 -15.30 -23.33
CA THR A 126 4.73 -13.85 -23.19
C THR A 126 5.70 -13.55 -22.05
N VAL A 127 5.66 -14.34 -20.98
CA VAL A 127 6.62 -14.22 -19.87
C VAL A 127 8.00 -14.66 -20.33
N ASP A 128 8.08 -15.72 -21.14
CA ASP A 128 9.33 -16.17 -21.73
C ASP A 128 9.98 -15.06 -22.57
N GLU A 129 9.21 -14.35 -23.39
CA GLU A 129 9.72 -13.22 -24.17
C GLU A 129 10.23 -12.08 -23.28
N ILE A 130 9.53 -11.77 -22.18
CA ILE A 130 9.97 -10.75 -21.21
C ILE A 130 11.31 -11.15 -20.58
N ILE A 131 11.45 -12.39 -20.15
CA ILE A 131 12.68 -12.89 -19.54
C ILE A 131 13.82 -12.94 -20.58
N SER A 132 13.58 -13.42 -21.80
CA SER A 132 14.59 -13.42 -22.87
C SER A 132 15.12 -12.02 -23.15
N ASN A 133 14.24 -11.03 -23.26
CA ASN A 133 14.62 -9.62 -23.45
C ASN A 133 15.41 -9.07 -22.26
N PHE A 134 15.05 -9.45 -21.04
CA PHE A 134 15.82 -9.07 -19.85
C PHE A 134 17.23 -9.66 -19.91
N VAL A 135 17.36 -10.93 -20.24
CA VAL A 135 18.64 -11.67 -20.25
C VAL A 135 19.55 -11.15 -21.35
N GLU A 136 19.02 -10.90 -22.56
CA GLU A 136 19.79 -10.31 -23.65
C GLU A 136 20.35 -8.93 -23.26
N ASN A 137 19.53 -8.10 -22.62
CA ASN A 137 19.97 -6.79 -22.15
C ASN A 137 20.96 -6.89 -20.98
N ASN A 138 20.79 -7.86 -20.09
CA ASN A 138 21.69 -8.09 -18.97
C ASN A 138 23.08 -8.54 -19.46
N ASN A 139 23.10 -9.51 -20.37
CA ASN A 139 24.32 -10.01 -21.01
C ASN A 139 25.12 -8.88 -21.68
N LYS A 140 24.43 -7.98 -22.38
CA LYS A 140 25.06 -6.79 -23.00
C LYS A 140 25.65 -5.82 -21.97
N ARG A 141 25.01 -5.66 -20.81
CA ARG A 141 25.45 -4.71 -19.76
C ARG A 141 26.60 -5.25 -18.94
N MET A 142 26.55 -6.53 -18.61
CA MET A 142 27.48 -7.18 -17.68
C MET A 142 28.57 -7.99 -18.39
N ASN A 143 28.53 -8.06 -19.72
CA ASN A 143 29.41 -8.91 -20.53
C ASN A 143 29.34 -10.39 -20.09
N LEU A 144 28.10 -10.88 -19.93
CA LEU A 144 27.76 -12.25 -19.54
C LEU A 144 27.16 -13.03 -20.72
N ASP A 145 27.04 -14.34 -20.56
CA ASP A 145 26.64 -15.30 -21.59
C ASP A 145 25.45 -16.18 -21.17
N TRP A 146 24.52 -15.64 -20.37
CA TRP A 146 23.33 -16.39 -19.94
C TRP A 146 22.49 -16.84 -21.13
N GLU A 147 21.93 -18.05 -21.06
CA GLU A 147 21.11 -18.61 -22.13
C GLU A 147 19.85 -17.75 -22.38
N THR A 148 19.64 -17.32 -23.62
CA THR A 148 18.52 -16.43 -23.99
C THR A 148 17.31 -17.18 -24.55
N ASN A 149 17.49 -18.43 -25.00
CA ASN A 149 16.44 -19.21 -25.63
C ASN A 149 15.54 -19.91 -24.59
N PRO A 150 14.23 -19.59 -24.54
CA PRO A 150 13.30 -20.19 -23.58
C PRO A 150 13.21 -21.71 -23.62
N ASN A 151 13.47 -22.32 -24.78
CA ASN A 151 13.39 -23.77 -24.98
C ASN A 151 14.57 -24.53 -24.36
N LYS A 152 15.66 -23.84 -24.06
CA LYS A 152 16.84 -24.42 -23.43
C LYS A 152 16.89 -24.19 -21.92
N TRP A 153 16.00 -23.35 -21.39
CA TRP A 153 15.88 -23.18 -19.95
C TRP A 153 15.34 -24.45 -19.31
N ASP A 154 15.88 -24.76 -18.14
CA ASP A 154 15.41 -25.89 -17.36
C ASP A 154 13.97 -25.64 -16.92
N ASN A 155 13.13 -26.66 -17.05
CA ASN A 155 11.76 -26.65 -16.56
C ASN A 155 11.66 -27.67 -15.42
N TRP A 156 11.59 -27.17 -14.19
CA TRP A 156 11.50 -28.00 -13.01
C TRP A 156 10.04 -28.25 -12.64
N GLU A 157 9.77 -29.45 -12.16
CA GLU A 157 8.49 -29.83 -11.56
C GLU A 157 8.65 -29.99 -10.04
N ASP A 158 7.56 -30.29 -9.34
CA ASP A 158 7.52 -30.37 -7.87
C ASP A 158 8.49 -31.44 -7.30
N ASP A 159 8.88 -32.43 -8.09
CA ASP A 159 9.83 -33.49 -7.72
C ASP A 159 11.25 -32.95 -7.46
N LYS A 160 11.60 -31.81 -8.08
CA LYS A 160 12.90 -31.15 -7.93
C LYS A 160 13.02 -30.31 -6.67
N LEU A 161 12.03 -30.32 -5.77
CA LEU A 161 12.06 -29.49 -4.56
C LEU A 161 13.26 -29.80 -3.66
N ASN A 162 13.71 -31.07 -3.62
CA ASN A 162 14.87 -31.52 -2.83
C ASN A 162 16.11 -31.77 -3.71
N TYR A 163 16.12 -31.26 -4.93
CA TYR A 163 17.24 -31.46 -5.85
C TYR A 163 18.39 -30.52 -5.53
N ASP A 164 19.52 -31.12 -5.17
CA ASP A 164 20.79 -30.41 -5.07
C ASP A 164 21.40 -30.20 -6.46
N ILE A 165 21.49 -28.93 -6.85
CA ILE A 165 22.18 -28.51 -8.07
C ILE A 165 23.65 -28.93 -8.08
N LYS A 166 24.14 -29.31 -9.26
CA LYS A 166 25.51 -29.75 -9.52
C LYS A 166 26.32 -28.77 -10.36
N GLU A 167 25.65 -27.80 -10.95
CA GLU A 167 26.25 -26.76 -11.78
C GLU A 167 25.50 -25.45 -11.61
N ARG A 168 26.03 -24.38 -12.22
CA ARG A 168 25.37 -23.09 -12.24
C ARG A 168 24.26 -23.11 -13.28
N HIS A 169 23.06 -22.74 -12.86
CA HIS A 169 21.93 -22.58 -13.77
C HIS A 169 21.64 -21.08 -13.95
N ASP A 170 21.50 -20.67 -15.21
CA ASP A 170 21.19 -19.27 -15.51
C ASP A 170 19.73 -18.96 -15.22
N ILE A 171 18.82 -19.71 -15.83
CA ILE A 171 17.39 -19.45 -15.76
C ILE A 171 16.67 -20.78 -15.62
N ILE A 172 15.78 -20.84 -14.63
CA ILE A 172 14.95 -22.01 -14.37
C ILE A 172 13.50 -21.58 -14.30
N HIS A 173 12.67 -22.23 -15.12
CA HIS A 173 11.23 -22.18 -14.97
C HIS A 173 10.80 -23.18 -13.89
N VAL A 174 9.95 -22.74 -12.97
CA VAL A 174 9.48 -23.55 -11.84
C VAL A 174 7.95 -23.59 -11.79
N PRO A 175 7.34 -24.61 -11.16
CA PRO A 175 5.92 -24.88 -11.37
C PRO A 175 5.03 -23.84 -10.71
N ASN A 176 5.45 -23.24 -9.59
CA ASN A 176 4.69 -22.21 -8.88
C ASN A 176 5.54 -21.40 -7.88
N SER A 177 4.95 -20.35 -7.30
CA SER A 177 5.68 -19.48 -6.35
C SER A 177 5.99 -20.17 -5.02
N ASP A 178 5.15 -21.11 -4.57
CA ASP A 178 5.42 -21.91 -3.37
C ASP A 178 6.68 -22.76 -3.55
N PHE A 179 6.94 -23.25 -4.76
CA PHE A 179 8.17 -23.97 -5.08
C PHE A 179 9.39 -23.08 -4.86
N ILE A 180 9.39 -21.84 -5.36
CA ILE A 180 10.50 -20.90 -5.15
C ILE A 180 10.74 -20.71 -3.65
N TYR A 181 9.67 -20.48 -2.88
CA TYR A 181 9.77 -20.24 -1.45
C TYR A 181 10.38 -21.45 -0.72
N ASN A 182 9.82 -22.63 -0.95
CA ASN A 182 10.24 -23.86 -0.28
C ASN A 182 11.64 -24.30 -0.72
N TYR A 183 11.99 -24.12 -2.00
CA TYR A 183 13.32 -24.45 -2.52
C TYR A 183 14.38 -23.59 -1.86
N VAL A 184 14.17 -22.26 -1.82
CA VAL A 184 15.11 -21.31 -1.20
C VAL A 184 15.25 -21.57 0.30
N LEU A 185 14.17 -21.94 0.98
CA LEU A 185 14.20 -22.28 2.40
C LEU A 185 15.06 -23.53 2.69
N ASN A 186 14.95 -24.55 1.83
CA ASN A 186 15.70 -25.80 1.98
C ASN A 186 17.15 -25.71 1.46
N HIS A 187 17.41 -24.82 0.50
CA HIS A 187 18.69 -24.67 -0.17
C HIS A 187 19.26 -23.26 0.02
N GLN A 188 19.72 -22.98 1.23
CA GLN A 188 20.28 -21.68 1.60
C GLN A 188 21.46 -21.30 0.70
N ASN A 189 21.50 -20.03 0.28
CA ASN A 189 22.57 -19.44 -0.55
C ASN A 189 22.78 -20.13 -1.91
N LYS A 190 21.78 -20.85 -2.43
CA LYS A 190 21.83 -21.45 -3.77
C LYS A 190 21.07 -20.67 -4.83
N THR A 191 20.10 -19.82 -4.47
CA THR A 191 19.31 -19.03 -5.42
C THR A 191 19.51 -17.55 -5.17
N ASN A 192 19.75 -16.78 -6.23
CA ASN A 192 19.97 -15.33 -6.14
C ASN A 192 18.63 -14.56 -6.22
N PHE A 193 17.88 -14.77 -7.31
CA PHE A 193 16.59 -14.12 -7.55
C PHE A 193 15.48 -15.11 -7.88
N GLY A 194 14.28 -14.81 -7.39
CA GLY A 194 13.02 -15.44 -7.77
C GLY A 194 12.06 -14.41 -8.35
N LEU A 195 11.42 -14.73 -9.46
CA LEU A 195 10.43 -13.88 -10.13
C LEU A 195 9.09 -14.59 -10.19
N VAL A 196 8.05 -13.92 -9.71
CA VAL A 196 6.67 -14.42 -9.80
C VAL A 196 5.87 -13.45 -10.65
N PHE A 197 5.36 -13.92 -11.78
CA PHE A 197 4.50 -13.16 -12.67
C PHE A 197 3.03 -13.43 -12.32
N ASP A 198 2.29 -12.36 -12.13
CA ASP A 198 0.85 -12.34 -11.98
C ASP A 198 0.25 -11.66 -13.21
N ILE A 199 -0.32 -12.48 -14.08
CA ILE A 199 -0.87 -12.05 -15.35
C ILE A 199 -2.40 -12.00 -15.22
N LYS A 200 -2.97 -10.80 -15.29
CA LYS A 200 -4.42 -10.61 -15.32
C LYS A 200 -4.85 -10.18 -16.71
N LYS A 201 -5.68 -11.00 -17.35
CA LYS A 201 -6.24 -10.75 -18.68
C LYS A 201 -7.72 -10.41 -18.51
N ASP A 202 -8.05 -9.11 -18.52
CA ASP A 202 -9.42 -8.61 -18.42
C ASP A 202 -9.75 -7.78 -19.67
N ASN A 203 -10.82 -8.14 -20.40
CA ASN A 203 -11.38 -7.38 -21.53
C ASN A 203 -10.32 -6.83 -22.51
N ASP A 204 -9.51 -7.70 -23.11
CA ASP A 204 -8.43 -7.39 -24.07
C ASP A 204 -7.26 -6.56 -23.54
N ILE A 205 -7.24 -6.20 -22.26
CA ILE A 205 -6.10 -5.56 -21.60
C ILE A 205 -5.38 -6.62 -20.76
N THR A 206 -4.12 -6.91 -21.13
CA THR A 206 -3.25 -7.78 -20.33
C THR A 206 -2.43 -6.92 -19.39
N ASN A 207 -2.66 -7.08 -18.08
CA ASN A 207 -1.87 -6.46 -17.04
C ASN A 207 -0.82 -7.45 -16.53
N TYR A 208 0.45 -7.10 -16.71
CA TYR A 208 1.58 -7.86 -16.20
C TYR A 208 2.04 -7.24 -14.88
N ARG A 209 1.84 -7.98 -13.80
CA ARG A 209 2.44 -7.68 -12.50
C ARG A 209 3.54 -8.69 -12.24
N TYR A 210 4.64 -8.25 -11.64
CA TYR A 210 5.71 -9.15 -11.22
C TYR A 210 6.10 -8.85 -9.78
N GLN A 211 6.57 -9.87 -9.07
CA GLN A 211 7.17 -9.77 -7.75
C GLN A 211 8.58 -10.32 -7.82
N VAL A 212 9.52 -9.61 -7.21
CA VAL A 212 10.93 -10.01 -7.13
C VAL A 212 11.23 -10.45 -5.71
N TRP A 213 11.70 -11.67 -5.58
CA TRP A 213 12.22 -12.23 -4.35
C TRP A 213 13.73 -12.32 -4.47
N PHE A 214 14.43 -11.88 -3.44
CA PHE A 214 15.89 -11.91 -3.41
C PHE A 214 16.34 -12.26 -2.01
N ASN A 215 17.48 -12.94 -1.92
CA ASN A 215 18.04 -13.28 -0.62
C ASN A 215 18.74 -12.06 0.01
N SER A 216 18.14 -11.47 1.05
CA SER A 216 18.71 -10.30 1.71
C SER A 216 19.93 -10.62 2.58
N THR A 217 20.12 -11.86 3.05
CA THR A 217 21.25 -12.17 3.95
C THR A 217 22.60 -12.19 3.22
N ALA A 218 22.61 -12.29 1.89
CA ALA A 218 23.82 -12.17 1.07
C ALA A 218 24.24 -10.72 0.78
N ASN A 219 23.33 -9.75 0.98
CA ASN A 219 23.53 -8.33 0.65
C ASN A 219 23.96 -7.46 1.85
N TYR A 220 24.17 -8.06 3.02
CA TYR A 220 24.82 -7.43 4.17
C TYR A 220 26.27 -7.91 4.24
N ASN A 221 27.14 -7.33 3.42
CA ASN A 221 28.60 -7.30 3.60
C ASN A 221 29.20 -6.11 2.87
#